data_AF-A0A968Y2I2-F1
#
_entry.id   AF-A0A968Y2I2-F1
#
_cell.length_a   1.000
_cell.length_b   1.000
_cell.length_c   1.000
_cell.angle_alpha   90.00
_cell.angle_beta   90.00
_cell.angle_gamma   90.00
#
_symmetry.space_group_name_H-M   'P 1'
#
loop_
_entity.id
_entity.type
_entity.pdbx_description
1 polymer ?
#
loop_
_entity_poly.entity_id
_entity_poly.type
_entity_poly.pdbx_seq_one_letter_code
_entity_poly.pdbx_strand_id
1 'polypeptide(L)'
;MKCQLNGNIRDGSAISAGSHPVRVEERLTNGKVRSSNLLVASLLPVVTNAAFSFGNLNLEGFLLGIASDDVFVALYQNGKTVRVFDEFVEIAPLPLAQTQLRVQVTDTSPGIYRVILRVNGQQAQNSPEVTIT
;
A
#
# COMPACT_ATOMS: atom_id res chain seq x y z
N MET A 1 2.24 1.79 27.52
CA MET A 1 1.28 1.03 26.71
C MET A 1 1.95 0.74 25.37
N LYS A 2 2.40 -0.49 25.12
CA LYS A 2 2.99 -0.89 23.82
C LYS A 2 1.92 -1.66 23.06
N CYS A 3 1.34 -1.06 22.02
CA CYS A 3 0.55 -1.80 21.04
C CYS A 3 1.52 -2.70 20.26
N GLN A 4 1.63 -3.96 20.66
CA GLN A 4 2.24 -4.99 19.82
C GLN A 4 1.09 -5.69 19.10
N LEU A 5 0.85 -5.31 17.85
CA LEU A 5 0.23 -6.23 16.91
C LEU A 5 1.23 -7.37 16.66
N ASN A 6 0.76 -8.55 16.26
CA ASN A 6 1.56 -9.75 16.00
C ASN A 6 2.68 -9.50 14.95
N GLY A 7 3.80 -8.92 15.36
CA GLY A 7 4.86 -8.46 14.48
C GLY A 7 4.75 -6.98 14.09
N ASN A 8 5.79 -6.47 13.42
CA ASN A 8 5.81 -5.11 12.94
C ASN A 8 4.97 -5.00 11.65
N ILE A 9 3.85 -4.27 11.70
CA ILE A 9 2.98 -4.02 10.53
C ILE A 9 3.77 -3.41 9.37
N ARG A 10 4.85 -2.67 9.68
CA ARG A 10 5.72 -2.06 8.66
C ARG A 10 6.51 -3.10 7.87
N ASP A 11 6.61 -4.35 8.31
CA ASP A 11 7.32 -5.38 7.55
C ASP A 11 6.46 -5.91 6.39
N GLY A 12 5.19 -5.46 6.27
CA GLY A 12 4.32 -5.74 5.12
C GLY A 12 3.95 -7.22 4.96
N SER A 13 4.12 -8.03 6.00
CA SER A 13 3.98 -9.49 5.95
C SER A 13 2.74 -10.04 6.65
N ALA A 14 2.00 -9.21 7.39
CA ALA A 14 0.96 -9.66 8.31
C ALA A 14 -0.46 -9.22 7.93
N ILE A 15 -0.65 -7.95 7.56
CA ILE A 15 -1.97 -7.36 7.31
C ILE A 15 -1.88 -6.39 6.12
N SER A 16 -2.86 -6.43 5.23
CA SER A 16 -2.95 -5.49 4.11
C SER A 16 -3.50 -4.13 4.53
N ALA A 17 -3.23 -3.10 3.72
CA ALA A 17 -3.91 -1.82 3.84
C ALA A 17 -5.43 -2.01 3.72
N GLY A 18 -6.21 -1.18 4.43
CA GLY A 18 -7.65 -1.38 4.59
C GLY A 18 -8.20 -0.77 5.87
N SER A 19 -9.51 -0.90 6.06
CA SER A 19 -10.19 -0.50 7.31
C SER A 19 -10.29 -1.71 8.24
N HIS A 20 -9.74 -1.59 9.43
CA HIS A 20 -9.60 -2.67 10.40
C HIS A 20 -10.24 -2.29 11.74
N PRO A 21 -10.98 -3.21 12.38
CA PRO A 21 -11.45 -3.00 13.75
C PRO A 21 -10.30 -3.17 14.73
N VAL A 22 -10.13 -2.20 15.62
CA VAL A 22 -9.13 -2.19 16.69
C VAL A 22 -9.82 -2.11 18.04
N ARG A 23 -9.29 -2.85 19.01
CA ARG A 23 -9.70 -2.84 20.42
C ARG A 23 -8.48 -2.70 21.28
N VAL A 24 -8.57 -1.90 22.33
CA VAL A 24 -7.52 -1.79 23.34
C VAL A 24 -7.90 -2.67 24.52
N GLU A 25 -6.95 -3.48 24.97
CA GLU A 25 -7.08 -4.32 26.16
C GLU A 25 -6.01 -3.96 27.18
N GLU A 26 -6.42 -3.86 28.43
CA GLU A 26 -5.56 -3.64 29.58
C GLU A 26 -5.73 -4.81 30.55
N ARG A 27 -4.64 -5.50 30.85
CA ARG A 27 -4.62 -6.52 31.91
C ARG A 27 -4.33 -5.83 33.24
N LEU A 28 -5.26 -5.95 34.17
CA LEU A 28 -5.17 -5.39 35.52
C LEU A 28 -4.30 -6.29 36.42
N THR A 29 -3.80 -5.72 37.52
CA THR A 29 -2.93 -6.43 38.49
C THR A 29 -3.58 -7.66 39.13
N ASN A 30 -4.92 -7.72 39.15
CA ASN A 30 -5.70 -8.86 39.64
C ASN A 30 -5.98 -9.93 38.55
N GLY A 31 -5.33 -9.85 37.40
CA GLY A 31 -5.49 -10.79 36.29
C GLY A 31 -6.74 -10.58 35.43
N LYS A 32 -7.66 -9.66 35.80
CA LYS A 32 -8.82 -9.31 34.97
C LYS A 32 -8.39 -8.49 33.76
N VAL A 33 -9.17 -8.58 32.68
CA VAL A 33 -8.96 -7.77 31.47
C VAL A 33 -10.05 -6.71 31.38
N ARG A 34 -9.65 -5.45 31.21
CA ARG A 34 -10.52 -4.34 30.84
C ARG A 34 -10.31 -4.04 29.37
N SER A 35 -11.39 -3.73 28.66
CA SER A 35 -11.33 -3.47 27.23
C SER A 35 -12.11 -2.24 26.81
N SER A 36 -11.67 -1.58 25.75
CA SER A 36 -12.45 -0.55 25.06
C SER A 36 -13.57 -1.14 24.20
N ASN A 37 -14.37 -0.25 23.61
CA ASN A 37 -15.19 -0.55 22.43
C ASN A 37 -14.30 -0.79 21.19
N LEU A 38 -14.90 -1.36 20.15
CA LEU A 38 -14.29 -1.44 18.83
C LEU A 38 -14.23 -0.05 18.19
N LEU A 39 -13.05 0.31 17.71
CA LEU A 39 -12.80 1.51 16.92
C LEU A 39 -12.32 1.08 15.54
N VAL A 40 -12.82 1.72 14.49
CA VAL A 40 -12.34 1.44 13.13
C VAL A 40 -11.13 2.33 12.85
N ALA A 41 -10.02 1.72 12.44
CA ALA A 41 -8.81 2.42 12.02
C ALA A 41 -8.43 2.01 10.60
N SER A 42 -7.88 2.94 9.82
CA SER A 42 -7.48 2.67 8.44
C SER A 42 -5.97 2.59 8.34
N LEU A 43 -5.48 1.48 7.77
CA LEU A 43 -4.08 1.34 7.37
C LEU A 43 -3.93 1.87 5.95
N LEU A 44 -3.10 2.91 5.81
CA LEU A 44 -2.82 3.55 4.54
C LEU A 44 -1.51 3.03 3.95
N PRO A 45 -1.45 2.73 2.64
CA PRO A 45 -0.19 2.44 1.96
C PRO A 45 0.79 3.62 2.02
N VAL A 46 2.08 3.34 1.88
CA VAL A 46 3.12 4.37 1.75
C VAL A 46 4.02 4.00 0.59
N VAL A 47 4.21 4.92 -0.35
CA VAL A 47 5.07 4.70 -1.53
C VAL A 47 6.37 5.47 -1.33
N THR A 48 7.45 4.82 -0.91
CA THR A 48 8.73 5.50 -0.66
C THR A 48 9.46 5.88 -1.95
N ASN A 49 9.24 5.13 -3.03
CA ASN A 49 9.92 5.34 -4.31
C ASN A 49 9.03 4.93 -5.49
N ALA A 50 9.16 5.65 -6.60
CA ALA A 50 8.50 5.34 -7.87
C ALA A 50 9.49 5.58 -9.01
N ALA A 51 9.81 4.53 -9.77
CA ALA A 51 10.81 4.58 -10.83
C ALA A 51 10.30 3.89 -12.10
N PHE A 52 10.52 4.53 -13.24
CA PHE A 52 10.23 3.96 -14.55
C PHE A 52 11.51 3.39 -15.16
N SER A 53 11.49 2.13 -15.57
CA SER A 53 12.60 1.47 -16.25
C SER A 53 12.13 0.33 -17.13
N PHE A 54 12.69 0.21 -18.34
CA PHE A 54 12.40 -0.87 -19.29
C PHE A 54 10.89 -1.12 -19.52
N GLY A 55 10.09 -0.05 -19.65
CA GLY A 55 8.64 -0.16 -19.84
C GLY A 55 7.84 -0.52 -18.59
N ASN A 56 8.48 -0.59 -17.42
CA ASN A 56 7.83 -0.92 -16.16
C ASN A 56 7.89 0.26 -15.20
N LEU A 57 6.77 0.50 -14.51
CA LEU A 57 6.72 1.33 -13.33
C LEU A 57 6.92 0.44 -12.11
N ASN A 58 8.01 0.69 -11.40
CA ASN A 58 8.38 0.00 -10.16
C ASN A 58 8.08 0.93 -8.99
N LEU A 59 7.31 0.42 -8.04
CA LEU A 59 7.01 1.08 -6.77
C LEU A 59 7.64 0.32 -5.62
N GLU A 60 8.18 1.07 -4.68
CA GLU A 60 8.69 0.54 -3.42
C GLU A 60 8.03 1.28 -2.26
N GLY A 61 7.84 0.58 -1.13
CA GLY A 61 7.18 1.15 0.03
C GLY A 61 6.69 0.11 1.02
N PHE A 62 5.50 0.37 1.58
CA PHE A 62 4.88 -0.50 2.59
C PHE A 62 3.37 -0.57 2.37
N LEU A 63 2.81 -1.76 2.63
CA LEU A 63 1.39 -2.07 2.44
C LEU A 63 0.94 -1.82 1.00
N LEU A 64 1.78 -2.16 0.02
CA LEU A 64 1.47 -2.00 -1.41
C LEU A 64 0.45 -3.02 -1.94
N GLY A 65 0.00 -3.93 -1.07
CA GLY A 65 -0.98 -4.97 -1.38
C GLY A 65 -0.34 -6.28 -1.86
N ILE A 66 -1.16 -7.32 -1.90
CA ILE A 66 -0.87 -8.63 -2.48
C ILE A 66 -1.88 -8.95 -3.61
N ALA A 67 -1.66 -10.04 -4.34
CA ALA A 67 -2.50 -10.44 -5.47
C ALA A 67 -4.00 -10.66 -5.15
N SER A 68 -4.36 -10.89 -3.88
CA SER A 68 -5.75 -11.03 -3.45
C SER A 68 -6.41 -9.71 -3.01
N ASP A 69 -5.65 -8.62 -2.90
CA ASP A 69 -6.18 -7.30 -2.53
C ASP A 69 -6.76 -6.57 -3.75
N ASP A 70 -7.68 -5.64 -3.51
CA ASP A 70 -8.13 -4.68 -4.52
C ASP A 70 -7.08 -3.58 -4.67
N VAL A 71 -6.14 -3.75 -5.58
CA VAL A 71 -5.01 -2.84 -5.82
C VAL A 71 -5.15 -2.19 -7.19
N PHE A 72 -4.96 -0.87 -7.25
CA PHE A 72 -4.76 -0.19 -8.51
C PHE A 72 -3.75 0.94 -8.42
N VAL A 73 -3.04 1.15 -9.52
CA VAL A 73 -2.08 2.25 -9.71
C VAL A 73 -2.60 3.14 -10.83
N ALA A 74 -2.70 4.44 -10.59
CA ALA A 74 -3.12 5.41 -11.58
C ALA A 74 -2.02 6.43 -11.87
N LEU A 75 -1.85 6.78 -13.14
CA LEU A 75 -1.03 7.91 -13.59
C LEU A 75 -1.92 9.13 -13.72
N TYR A 76 -1.53 10.19 -13.04
CA TYR A 76 -2.26 11.45 -13.01
C TYR A 76 -1.39 12.58 -13.55
N GLN A 77 -1.94 13.37 -14.46
CA GLN A 77 -1.24 14.50 -15.07
C GLN A 77 -2.25 15.61 -15.37
N ASN A 78 -1.88 16.86 -15.09
CA ASN A 78 -2.66 18.05 -15.46
C ASN A 78 -4.15 17.98 -15.05
N GLY A 79 -4.42 17.50 -13.83
CA GLY A 79 -5.79 17.44 -13.31
C GLY A 79 -6.61 16.22 -13.75
N LYS A 80 -6.02 15.30 -14.52
CA LYS A 80 -6.74 14.14 -15.09
C LYS A 80 -6.01 12.83 -14.86
N THR A 81 -6.78 11.77 -14.67
CA THR A 81 -6.27 10.40 -14.72
C THR A 81 -5.98 10.04 -16.18
N VAL A 82 -4.73 9.76 -16.47
CA VAL A 82 -4.26 9.39 -17.82
C VAL A 82 -4.36 7.89 -18.04
N ARG A 83 -4.01 7.10 -17.02
CA ARG A 83 -4.07 5.65 -17.08
C ARG A 83 -4.33 5.05 -15.70
N VAL A 84 -4.97 3.89 -15.67
CA VAL A 84 -5.14 3.04 -14.49
C VAL A 84 -4.60 1.65 -14.84
N PHE A 85 -3.92 1.03 -13.87
CA PHE A 85 -3.38 -0.32 -13.94
C PHE A 85 -3.91 -1.10 -12.73
N ASP A 86 -4.43 -2.29 -13.00
CA ASP A 86 -4.95 -3.27 -12.04
C ASP A 86 -4.32 -4.66 -12.25
N GLU A 87 -3.48 -4.82 -13.28
CA GLU A 87 -2.66 -6.00 -13.52
C GLU A 87 -1.21 -5.75 -13.11
N PHE A 88 -0.65 -6.64 -12.29
CA PHE A 88 0.68 -6.51 -11.71
C PHE A 88 1.63 -7.59 -12.20
N VAL A 89 2.88 -7.21 -12.41
CA VAL A 89 3.95 -8.13 -12.79
C VAL A 89 4.52 -8.77 -11.53
N GLU A 90 4.63 -10.09 -11.52
CA GLU A 90 5.27 -10.81 -10.41
C GLU A 90 6.74 -10.40 -10.25
N ILE A 91 7.14 -10.17 -9.00
CA ILE A 91 8.51 -9.87 -8.62
C ILE A 91 9.00 -11.03 -7.75
N ALA A 92 10.13 -11.64 -8.11
CA ALA A 92 10.76 -12.68 -7.30
C ALA A 92 11.67 -12.07 -6.22
N PRO A 93 11.83 -12.69 -5.03
CA PRO A 93 11.25 -13.98 -4.62
C PRO A 93 9.84 -13.86 -4.01
N LEU A 94 9.02 -14.89 -4.22
CA LEU A 94 7.71 -15.05 -3.58
C LEU A 94 7.86 -15.78 -2.22
N PRO A 95 7.00 -15.49 -1.21
CA PRO A 95 5.95 -14.48 -1.22
C PRO A 95 6.53 -13.07 -1.02
N LEU A 96 6.08 -12.12 -1.84
CA LEU A 96 6.48 -10.73 -1.69
C LEU A 96 5.97 -10.19 -0.36
N ALA A 97 6.86 -9.65 0.46
CA ALA A 97 6.43 -8.64 1.42
C ALA A 97 5.71 -7.53 0.63
N GLN A 98 4.68 -6.91 1.22
CA GLN A 98 3.90 -5.83 0.59
C GLN A 98 4.72 -4.53 0.44
N THR A 99 5.92 -4.62 -0.13
CA THR A 99 6.95 -3.59 -0.17
C THR A 99 7.41 -3.26 -1.57
N GLN A 100 7.08 -4.09 -2.55
CA GLN A 100 7.36 -3.86 -3.97
C GLN A 100 6.12 -4.15 -4.81
N LEU A 101 5.88 -3.30 -5.81
CA LEU A 101 4.81 -3.46 -6.79
C LEU A 101 5.33 -3.06 -8.16
N ARG A 102 5.05 -3.86 -9.19
CA ARG A 102 5.46 -3.55 -10.56
C ARG A 102 4.25 -3.61 -11.48
N VAL A 103 4.11 -2.58 -12.31
CA VAL A 103 3.13 -2.57 -13.40
C VAL A 103 3.85 -2.32 -14.72
N GLN A 104 3.40 -3.02 -15.76
CA GLN A 104 3.85 -2.73 -17.11
C GLN A 104 3.10 -1.51 -17.63
N VAL A 105 3.84 -0.50 -18.09
CA VAL A 105 3.26 0.70 -18.67
C VAL A 105 3.18 0.52 -20.18
N THR A 106 1.95 0.40 -20.69
CA THR A 106 1.66 0.39 -22.13
C THR A 106 0.95 1.68 -22.53
N ASP A 107 1.19 2.13 -23.76
CA ASP A 107 0.44 3.21 -24.42
C ASP A 107 0.33 4.52 -23.61
N THR A 108 1.41 4.90 -22.93
CA THR A 108 1.48 6.18 -22.19
C THR A 108 2.51 7.09 -22.83
N SER A 109 2.12 8.33 -23.12
CA SER A 109 3.05 9.33 -23.66
C SER A 109 4.19 9.62 -22.67
N PRO A 110 5.41 9.91 -23.14
CA PRO A 110 6.47 10.39 -22.27
C PRO A 110 6.07 11.66 -21.53
N GLY A 111 6.50 11.80 -20.27
CA GLY A 111 6.17 12.95 -19.43
C GLY A 111 6.32 12.67 -17.94
N ILE A 112 6.04 13.69 -17.12
CA ILE A 112 6.01 13.58 -15.66
C ILE A 112 4.58 13.30 -15.22
N TYR A 113 4.42 12.25 -14.41
CA TYR A 113 3.14 11.78 -13.90
C TYR A 113 3.19 11.64 -12.39
N ARG A 114 2.09 11.99 -11.72
CA ARG A 114 1.90 11.66 -10.32
C ARG A 114 1.33 10.25 -10.21
N VAL A 115 1.94 9.42 -9.38
CA VAL A 115 1.52 8.04 -9.17
C VAL A 115 0.57 7.96 -7.98
N ILE A 116 -0.66 7.53 -8.23
CA ILE A 116 -1.67 7.32 -7.20
C ILE A 116 -1.82 5.80 -7.01
N LEU A 117 -1.45 5.30 -5.84
CA LEU A 117 -1.70 3.92 -5.43
C LEU A 117 -2.93 3.87 -4.52
N ARG A 118 -3.81 2.90 -4.76
CA ARG A 118 -4.84 2.48 -3.80
C ARG A 118 -4.79 0.98 -3.54
N VAL A 119 -5.08 0.61 -2.29
CA VAL A 119 -5.17 -0.77 -1.83
C VAL A 119 -6.39 -0.89 -0.92
N ASN A 120 -7.33 -1.78 -1.25
CA ASN A 120 -8.59 -2.01 -0.52
C ASN A 120 -9.34 -0.69 -0.20
N GLY A 121 -9.44 0.18 -1.22
CA GLY A 121 -10.06 1.50 -1.11
C GLY A 121 -9.26 2.56 -0.35
N GLN A 122 -8.12 2.22 0.28
CA GLN A 122 -7.24 3.17 0.96
C GLN A 122 -6.23 3.75 -0.03
N GLN A 123 -6.15 5.08 -0.09
CA GLN A 123 -5.14 5.76 -0.88
C GLN A 123 -3.82 5.84 -0.12
N ALA A 124 -2.71 5.67 -0.84
CA ALA A 124 -1.38 5.87 -0.27
C ALA A 124 -1.23 7.27 0.35
N GLN A 125 -0.50 7.36 1.46
CA GLN A 125 -0.25 8.62 2.18
C GLN A 125 0.43 9.67 1.30
N ASN A 126 1.23 9.21 0.35
CA ASN A 126 1.95 10.05 -0.58
C ASN A 126 1.82 9.52 -2.01
N SER A 127 1.96 10.44 -2.96
CA SER A 127 1.82 10.17 -4.39
C SER A 127 3.03 10.78 -5.09
N PRO A 128 4.16 10.05 -5.17
CA PRO A 128 5.37 10.55 -5.79
C PRO A 128 5.18 10.81 -7.29
N GLU A 129 6.04 11.64 -7.85
CA GLU A 129 6.10 11.88 -9.28
C GLU A 129 7.11 10.93 -9.92
N VAL A 130 6.80 10.46 -11.12
CA VAL A 130 7.66 9.61 -11.94
C VAL A 130 7.77 10.21 -13.33
N THR A 131 8.97 10.15 -13.90
CA THR A 131 9.20 10.51 -15.30
C THR A 131 9.13 9.26 -16.15
N ILE A 132 8.20 9.23 -17.11
CA ILE A 132 8.08 8.19 -18.13
C ILE A 132 8.77 8.71 -19.39
N THR A 133 9.64 7.89 -19.98
CA THR A 133 10.48 8.25 -21.14
C THR A 133 10.27 7.32 -22.31
#